data_AF-A0A3B8NSY3-F1
#
_entry.id   AF-A0A3B8NSY3-F1
#
_cell.length_a   1.000
_cell.length_b   1.000
_cell.length_c   1.000
_cell.angle_alpha   90.00
_cell.angle_beta   90.00
_cell.angle_gamma   90.00
#
_symmetry.space_group_name_H-M   'P 1'
#
loop_
_entity.id
_entity.type
_entity.pdbx_description
1 polymer ?
#
loop_
_entity_poly.entity_id
_entity_poly.type
_entity_poly.pdbx_seq_one_letter_code
_entity_poly.pdbx_strand_id
1 'polypeptide(L)' 'MGVHPNVCDNLHRIRKRTGPKMKISIPGLGGRLRRARNETGLSQEAVAERIGVSWMTVHRWERSQRAVPDDRL' A
#
# COMPACT_ATOMS: atom_id res chain seq x y z
N MET A 1 57.40 -1.73 19.23
CA MET A 1 56.01 -1.52 19.68
C MET A 1 55.18 -1.21 18.45
N GLY A 2 54.40 -2.17 17.98
CA GLY A 2 53.68 -2.08 16.72
C GLY A 2 52.54 -1.07 16.78
N VAL A 3 52.46 -0.21 15.77
CA VAL A 3 51.33 0.67 15.52
C VAL A 3 50.11 -0.16 15.14
N HIS A 4 49.07 -0.14 15.98
CA HIS A 4 47.78 -0.75 15.65
C HIS A 4 47.07 0.13 14.62
N PRO A 5 46.72 -0.40 13.43
CA PRO A 5 45.92 0.36 12.48
C PRO A 5 44.50 0.58 13.02
N ASN A 6 44.08 1.83 12.93
CA ASN A 6 42.77 2.35 13.28
C ASN A 6 41.70 1.68 12.40
N VAL A 7 40.84 0.85 12.99
CA VAL A 7 39.66 0.27 12.30
C VAL A 7 38.47 1.20 12.52
N CYS A 8 38.59 2.44 12.04
CA CYS A 8 37.45 3.15 11.51
C CYS A 8 37.30 2.74 10.03
N ASP A 9 36.06 2.74 9.52
CA ASP A 9 35.68 2.34 8.16
C ASP A 9 35.58 0.84 7.87
N ASN A 10 34.46 0.20 8.26
CA ASN A 10 33.65 -0.53 7.28
C ASN A 10 32.25 -0.96 7.77
N LEU A 11 31.27 -0.05 7.76
CA LEU A 11 29.85 -0.43 7.82
C LEU A 11 29.03 0.43 6.84
N HIS A 12 29.36 0.37 5.54
CA HIS A 12 28.64 1.12 4.51
C HIS A 12 28.07 0.29 3.36
N ARG A 13 27.70 -0.99 3.58
CA ARG A 13 26.89 -1.65 2.55
C ARG A 13 26.04 -2.83 2.98
N ILE A 14 25.05 -2.58 3.85
CA ILE A 14 23.81 -3.37 3.78
C ILE A 14 23.10 -2.95 2.49
N ARG A 15 23.44 -3.59 1.37
CA ARG A 15 22.67 -3.51 0.13
C ARG A 15 21.27 -4.03 0.45
N LYS A 16 20.29 -3.13 0.65
CA LYS A 16 18.88 -3.51 0.63
C LYS A 16 18.59 -4.08 -0.75
N ARG A 17 18.60 -5.40 -0.89
CA ARG A 17 18.11 -6.07 -2.09
C ARG A 17 16.59 -5.88 -2.09
N THR A 18 16.12 -4.76 -2.63
CA THR A 18 14.70 -4.61 -2.95
C THR A 18 14.41 -5.53 -4.12
N GLY A 19 13.86 -6.70 -3.82
CA GLY A 19 13.28 -7.58 -4.83
C GLY A 19 12.13 -6.89 -5.58
N PRO A 20 11.66 -7.45 -6.70
CA PRO A 20 10.54 -6.89 -7.45
C PRO A 20 9.31 -6.77 -6.54
N LYS A 21 8.79 -5.55 -6.40
CA LYS A 21 7.56 -5.28 -5.62
C LYS A 21 6.38 -5.92 -6.34
N MET A 22 5.96 -7.10 -5.90
CA MET A 22 4.71 -7.68 -6.38
C MET A 22 3.55 -6.82 -5.91
N LYS A 23 2.72 -6.40 -6.87
CA LYS A 23 1.50 -5.63 -6.61
C LYS A 23 0.35 -6.61 -6.61
N ILE A 24 -0.14 -6.98 -5.43
CA ILE A 24 -1.42 -7.69 -5.35
C ILE A 24 -2.49 -6.66 -5.72
N SER A 25 -3.04 -6.83 -6.92
CA SER A 25 -4.19 -6.06 -7.39
C SER A 25 -5.26 -7.04 -7.83
N ILE A 26 -6.52 -6.76 -7.45
CA ILE A 26 -7.67 -7.50 -7.92
C ILE A 26 -8.26 -6.69 -9.09
N PRO A 27 -8.08 -7.12 -10.35
CA PRO A 27 -8.58 -6.37 -11.49
C PRO A 27 -10.08 -6.13 -11.40
N GLY A 28 -10.49 -4.89 -11.70
CA GLY A 28 -11.90 -4.48 -11.74
C GLY A 28 -12.61 -4.41 -10.39
N LEU A 29 -11.94 -4.64 -9.25
CA LEU A 29 -12.58 -4.56 -7.93
C LEU A 29 -13.18 -3.17 -7.68
N GLY A 30 -12.45 -2.09 -7.98
CA GLY A 30 -12.97 -0.73 -7.80
C GLY A 30 -14.23 -0.45 -8.63
N GLY A 31 -14.29 -0.97 -9.85
CA GLY A 31 -15.48 -0.87 -10.70
C GLY A 31 -16.68 -1.63 -10.12
N ARG A 32 -16.46 -2.84 -9.57
CA ARG A 32 -17.52 -3.62 -8.90
C ARG A 32 -18.05 -2.92 -7.65
N LEU A 33 -17.16 -2.36 -6.83
CA LEU A 33 -17.55 -1.58 -5.65
C LEU A 33 -18.40 -0.35 -6.03
N ARG A 34 -17.96 0.40 -7.05
CA ARG A 34 -18.71 1.56 -7.54
C ARG A 34 -20.10 1.19 -8.05
N ARG A 35 -20.21 0.06 -8.76
CA ARG A 35 -21.49 -0.45 -9.27
C ARG A 35 -22.43 -0.81 -8.11
N ALA A 36 -21.95 -1.63 -7.17
CA ALA A 36 -22.74 -2.03 -6.00
C ALA A 36 -23.23 -0.81 -5.20
N ARG A 37 -22.37 0.18 -4.99
CA ARG A 37 -22.77 1.44 -4.34
C ARG A 37 -23.89 2.16 -5.11
N ASN A 38 -23.75 2.31 -6.43
CA ASN A 38 -24.76 2.97 -7.27
C ASN A 38 -26.11 2.22 -7.26
N GLU A 39 -26.09 0.88 -7.29
CA GLU A 39 -27.31 0.03 -7.22
C GLU A 39 -28.07 0.24 -5.90
N THR A 40 -27.36 0.57 -4.82
CA THR A 40 -27.98 0.91 -3.52
C THR A 40 -28.36 2.38 -3.38
N GLY A 41 -28.08 3.23 -4.38
CA GLY A 41 -28.35 4.67 -4.32
C GLY A 41 -27.49 5.45 -3.31
N LEU A 42 -26.43 4.84 -2.76
CA LEU A 42 -25.61 5.46 -1.72
C LEU A 42 -24.52 6.37 -2.31
N SER A 43 -24.22 7.48 -1.64
CA SER A 43 -23.02 8.27 -1.92
C SER A 43 -21.77 7.56 -1.38
N GLN A 44 -20.58 8.00 -1.82
CA GLN A 44 -19.33 7.48 -1.26
C GLN A 44 -19.21 7.84 0.23
N GLU A 45 -19.71 9.00 0.68
CA GLU A 45 -19.73 9.34 2.12
C GLU A 45 -20.64 8.39 2.89
N ALA A 46 -21.85 8.12 2.39
CA ALA A 46 -22.79 7.25 3.07
C ALA A 46 -22.24 5.81 3.24
N VAL A 47 -21.52 5.30 2.24
CA VAL A 47 -20.81 4.01 2.37
C VAL A 47 -19.71 4.10 3.43
N ALA A 48 -18.92 5.17 3.40
CA ALA A 48 -17.78 5.36 4.30
C ALA A 48 -18.24 5.44 5.77
N GLU A 49 -19.29 6.20 6.05
CA GLU A 49 -19.93 6.29 7.37
C GLU A 49 -20.42 4.93 7.85
N ARG A 50 -21.11 4.19 6.98
CA ARG A 50 -21.73 2.90 7.34
C ARG A 50 -20.73 1.81 7.70
N ILE A 51 -19.53 1.85 7.13
CA ILE A 51 -18.46 0.87 7.38
C ILE A 51 -17.30 1.43 8.23
N GLY A 52 -17.42 2.66 8.72
CA GLY A 52 -16.45 3.27 9.64
C GLY A 52 -15.10 3.60 9.02
N VAL A 53 -15.05 4.02 7.75
CA VAL A 53 -13.81 4.47 7.09
C VAL A 53 -13.94 5.91 6.59
N SER A 54 -12.82 6.52 6.19
CA SER A 54 -12.88 7.84 5.56
C SER A 54 -13.43 7.76 4.13
N TRP A 55 -14.13 8.81 3.70
CA TRP A 55 -14.57 8.96 2.30
C TRP A 55 -13.43 8.74 1.30
N MET A 56 -12.25 9.31 1.59
CA MET A 56 -11.03 9.17 0.77
C MET A 56 -10.60 7.70 0.61
N THR A 57 -10.88 6.85 1.59
CA THR A 57 -10.60 5.40 1.51
C THR A 57 -11.52 4.73 0.50
N VAL A 58 -12.82 5.00 0.55
CA VAL A 58 -13.79 4.51 -0.44
C VAL A 58 -13.46 5.03 -1.85
N HIS A 59 -13.15 6.33 -1.97
CA HIS A 59 -12.73 6.94 -3.23
C HIS A 59 -11.53 6.22 -3.86
N ARG A 60 -10.50 5.90 -3.05
CA ARG A 60 -9.31 5.18 -3.51
C ARG A 60 -9.58 3.72 -3.90
N TRP A 61 -10.47 3.04 -3.17
CA TRP A 61 -10.89 1.68 -3.51
C TRP A 61 -11.62 1.64 -4.86
N GLU A 62 -12.58 2.53 -5.08
CA GLU A 62 -13.32 2.59 -6.35
C GLU A 62 -12.43 2.96 -7.54
N ARG A 63 -11.37 3.74 -7.31
CA ARG A 63 -10.36 4.08 -8.33
C ARG A 63 -9.24 3.04 -8.47
N SER A 64 -9.30 1.92 -7.76
CA SER A 64 -8.31 0.83 -7.79
C SER A 64 -6.86 1.28 -7.48
N GLN A 65 -6.68 2.29 -6.62
CA GLN A 65 -5.38 2.93 -6.38
C GLN A 65 -4.50 2.29 -5.29
N ARG A 66 -4.87 1.14 -4.71
CA ARG A 66 -4.00 0.44 -3.75
C ARG A 66 -3.67 -0.96 -4.22
N ALA A 67 -2.42 -1.12 -4.66
CA ALA A 67 -1.69 -2.36 -4.44
C ALA A 67 -1.16 -2.30 -3.00
N VAL A 68 -1.45 -3.33 -2.20
CA VAL A 68 -0.76 -3.49 -0.91
C VAL A 68 0.63 -4.02 -1.25
N PRO A 69 1.71 -3.36 -0.79
CA PRO A 69 3.04 -3.91 -0.96
C PRO A 69 3.16 -5.19 -0.12
N ASP A 70 3.79 -6.20 -0.73
CA ASP A 70 3.95 -7.57 -0.20
C ASP A 70 4.76 -7.64 1.11
N ASP A 71 5.43 -6.55 1.52
CA ASP A 71 6.23 -6.49 2.75
C ASP A 71 5.40 -6.50 4.04
N ARG A 72 4.07 -6.56 3.93
CA ARG A 72 3.12 -6.51 5.06
C ARG A 72 2.18 -7.71 5.13
N LEU A 73 2.42 -8.77 4.35
CA LEU A 73 1.65 -10.02 4.38
C LEU A 73 2.45 -11.15 5.02
#